data_AF-A0A1I3NE91-F1
#
_entry.id   AF-A0A1I3NE91-F1
#
_cell.length_a   1.000
_cell.length_b   1.000
_cell.length_c   1.000
_cell.angle_alpha   90.00
_cell.angle_beta   90.00
_cell.angle_gamma   90.00
#
_symmetry.space_group_name_H-M   'P 1'
#
loop_
_entity.id
_entity.type
_entity.pdbx_description
1 polymer ?
#
loop_
_entity_poly.entity_id
_entity_poly.type
_entity_poly.pdbx_seq_one_letter_code
_entity_poly.pdbx_strand_id
1 'polypeptide(L)'
;MIDEVDAFLAEHEEARGILNAGFTRDTAFVIRCVGDDHTPTRFNVWGAKALCGIGKIADTLADRSIPLRLRRKMTGERTVKIRHADPAAFAELAGKLARFAIDNRDAVRFARPAEIEGLNDRANDCWEPLLAVAEVAGGDWPRLARSAAVTLHGLEEDAPSIGAELLASIREAFDSKRTDHLPTAAMLEALAEDEEAPWAAWNRGKPMTPHQLAKRLSEFGIKPGTIRVGIRTAKGYRREQFTEAFDRYLSADTPATSVTPSQPNSHRAFSDIGSVTIAANVTGKKPLQANNYEACDVVTDRSGVQSADQTAEYF
;
A
#
# COMPACT_ATOMS: atom_id res chain seq x y z
N MET A 1 -2.24 6.78 16.11
CA MET A 1 -1.72 5.41 15.88
C MET A 1 -2.91 4.53 15.61
N ILE A 2 -2.81 3.62 14.65
CA ILE A 2 -3.81 2.59 14.37
C ILE A 2 -3.11 1.26 14.62
N ASP A 3 -3.72 0.39 15.42
CA ASP A 3 -3.22 -0.95 15.74
C ASP A 3 -4.06 -2.01 15.02
N GLU A 4 -3.56 -3.23 14.92
CA GLU A 4 -4.20 -4.36 14.21
C GLU A 4 -4.61 -4.01 12.76
N VAL A 5 -3.80 -3.17 12.09
CA VAL A 5 -4.05 -2.59 10.76
C VAL A 5 -4.21 -3.66 9.68
N ASP A 6 -3.56 -4.81 9.84
CA ASP A 6 -3.66 -5.97 8.96
C ASP A 6 -5.03 -6.68 9.04
N ALA A 7 -5.71 -6.62 10.18
CA ALA A 7 -7.11 -7.05 10.28
C ALA A 7 -8.05 -5.94 9.76
N PHE A 8 -7.89 -4.71 10.25
CA PHE A 8 -8.80 -3.60 9.96
C PHE A 8 -8.84 -3.18 8.48
N LEU A 9 -7.69 -3.10 7.79
CA LEU A 9 -7.67 -2.65 6.38
C LEU A 9 -8.01 -3.74 5.37
N ALA A 10 -8.01 -5.01 5.76
CA ALA A 10 -8.40 -6.11 4.87
C ALA A 10 -9.87 -6.03 4.45
N GLU A 11 -10.73 -5.49 5.32
CA GLU A 11 -12.19 -5.40 5.13
C GLU A 11 -12.67 -3.98 4.75
N HIS A 12 -11.78 -2.98 4.75
CA HIS A 12 -12.14 -1.56 4.65
C HIS A 12 -11.32 -0.78 3.61
N GLU A 13 -11.67 -0.97 2.33
CA GLU A 13 -11.02 -0.27 1.21
C GLU A 13 -11.13 1.27 1.29
N GLU A 14 -12.26 1.81 1.78
CA GLU A 14 -12.42 3.25 1.99
C GLU A 14 -11.40 3.82 2.98
N ALA A 15 -11.10 3.09 4.07
CA ALA A 15 -10.13 3.51 5.07
C ALA A 15 -8.71 3.55 4.47
N ARG A 16 -8.37 2.58 3.62
CA ARG A 16 -7.14 2.60 2.82
C ARG A 16 -7.07 3.84 1.90
N GLY A 17 -8.19 4.22 1.28
CA GLY A 17 -8.30 5.45 0.49
C GLY A 17 -8.04 6.72 1.30
N ILE A 18 -8.63 6.82 2.50
CA ILE A 18 -8.43 7.93 3.45
C ILE A 18 -6.94 8.05 3.87
N LEU A 19 -6.29 6.92 4.19
CA LEU A 19 -4.88 6.90 4.57
C LEU A 19 -3.97 7.33 3.41
N ASN A 20 -4.22 6.82 2.20
CA ASN A 20 -3.45 7.16 0.99
C ASN A 20 -3.59 8.64 0.59
N ALA A 21 -4.78 9.24 0.72
CA ALA A 21 -4.99 10.65 0.39
C ALA A 21 -4.10 11.57 1.26
N GLY A 22 -3.87 11.18 2.52
CA GLY A 22 -3.05 11.93 3.48
C GLY A 22 -1.53 11.84 3.30
N PHE A 23 -1.03 11.41 2.12
CA PHE A 23 0.41 11.28 1.81
C PHE A 23 1.08 12.60 1.43
N THR A 24 0.41 13.44 0.63
CA THR A 24 0.91 14.74 0.18
C THR A 24 -0.03 15.85 0.65
N ARG A 25 0.53 16.90 1.27
CA ARG A 25 -0.24 17.92 2.00
C ARG A 25 -1.32 18.61 1.14
N ASP A 26 -1.01 18.89 -0.13
CA ASP A 26 -1.90 19.65 -1.02
C ASP A 26 -3.12 18.82 -1.48
N THR A 27 -3.02 17.50 -1.44
CA THR A 27 -4.10 16.55 -1.81
C THR A 27 -4.70 15.84 -0.61
N ALA A 28 -4.31 16.22 0.61
CA ALA A 28 -4.67 15.53 1.86
C ALA A 28 -6.10 15.84 2.33
N PHE A 29 -7.09 15.66 1.46
CA PHE A 29 -8.49 15.77 1.77
C PHE A 29 -9.31 14.65 1.16
N VAL A 30 -10.41 14.28 1.83
CA VAL A 30 -11.45 13.40 1.30
C VAL A 30 -12.79 14.11 1.31
N ILE A 31 -13.67 13.76 0.38
CA ILE A 31 -15.06 14.24 0.37
C ILE A 31 -15.94 13.17 1.03
N ARG A 32 -16.82 13.60 1.93
CA ARG A 32 -17.88 12.77 2.52
C ARG A 32 -19.16 13.58 2.62
N CYS A 33 -20.30 12.92 2.42
CA CYS A 33 -21.61 13.52 2.60
C CYS A 33 -21.92 13.64 4.11
N VAL A 34 -22.51 14.76 4.52
CA VAL A 34 -22.80 15.06 5.93
C VAL A 34 -24.23 15.56 6.08
N GLY A 35 -24.90 15.14 7.15
CA GLY A 35 -26.29 15.48 7.46
C GLY A 35 -27.31 14.77 6.57
N ASP A 36 -28.59 14.92 6.91
CA ASP A 36 -29.69 14.26 6.21
C ASP A 36 -29.81 14.72 4.74
N ASP A 37 -29.40 15.96 4.45
CA ASP A 37 -29.30 16.53 3.10
C ASP A 37 -28.09 16.02 2.28
N HIS A 38 -27.28 15.10 2.83
CA HIS A 38 -26.13 14.47 2.17
C HIS A 38 -25.11 15.47 1.56
N THR A 39 -24.85 16.59 2.25
CA THR A 39 -24.03 17.69 1.71
C THR A 39 -22.56 17.28 1.53
N PRO A 40 -21.98 17.35 0.31
CA PRO A 40 -20.58 16.98 0.07
C PRO A 40 -19.60 17.92 0.78
N THR A 41 -18.92 17.42 1.80
CA THR A 41 -18.02 18.19 2.67
C THR A 41 -16.58 17.67 2.56
N ARG A 42 -15.60 18.59 2.52
CA ARG A 42 -14.17 18.24 2.49
C ARG A 42 -13.63 18.08 3.92
N PHE A 43 -12.99 16.95 4.19
CA PHE A 43 -12.31 16.64 5.44
C PHE A 43 -10.80 16.53 5.22
N ASN A 44 -10.01 17.25 6.01
CA ASN A 44 -8.56 17.18 5.99
C ASN A 44 -8.08 15.87 6.65
N VAL A 45 -7.19 15.15 5.96
CA VAL A 45 -6.60 13.88 6.40
C VAL A 45 -5.06 13.96 6.54
N TRP A 46 -4.50 15.16 6.46
CA TRP A 46 -3.09 15.44 6.70
C TRP A 46 -2.71 15.20 8.16
N GLY A 47 -1.53 14.61 8.38
CA GLY A 47 -0.97 14.40 9.71
C GLY A 47 -0.15 13.12 9.81
N ALA A 48 0.71 13.05 10.83
CA ALA A 48 1.55 11.89 11.10
C ALA A 48 0.70 10.66 11.44
N LYS A 49 1.01 9.53 10.79
CA LYS A 49 0.30 8.26 10.95
C LYS A 49 1.31 7.20 11.36
N ALA A 50 0.97 6.44 12.39
CA ALA A 50 1.70 5.25 12.81
C ALA A 50 0.73 4.07 12.68
N LEU A 51 1.14 3.06 11.92
CA LEU A 51 0.36 1.88 11.59
C LEU A 51 1.06 0.66 12.19
N CYS A 52 0.34 -0.11 12.99
CA CYS A 52 0.86 -1.29 13.68
C CYS A 52 0.01 -2.52 13.31
N GLY A 53 0.66 -3.66 13.16
CA GLY A 53 0.06 -4.91 12.70
C GLY A 53 1.10 -6.02 12.62
N ILE A 54 0.65 -7.27 12.42
CA ILE A 54 1.54 -8.44 12.33
C ILE A 54 1.76 -8.84 10.86
N GLY A 55 0.68 -8.82 10.08
CA GLY A 55 0.66 -9.15 8.66
C GLY A 55 1.12 -8.03 7.73
N LYS A 56 1.00 -8.31 6.42
CA LYS A 56 1.37 -7.37 5.36
C LYS A 56 0.26 -6.32 5.18
N ILE A 57 0.61 -5.04 5.23
CA ILE A 57 -0.29 -3.93 4.82
C ILE A 57 -0.37 -3.83 3.28
N ALA A 58 -1.45 -3.23 2.76
CA ALA A 58 -1.62 -3.09 1.32
C ALA A 58 -0.44 -2.35 0.65
N ASP A 59 0.04 -2.84 -0.50
CA ASP A 59 1.25 -2.34 -1.19
C ASP A 59 1.20 -0.81 -1.42
N THR A 60 0.04 -0.28 -1.81
CA THR A 60 -0.14 1.16 -2.01
C THR A 60 0.17 2.01 -0.78
N LEU A 61 0.01 1.45 0.42
CA LEU A 61 0.28 2.10 1.70
C LEU A 61 1.70 1.79 2.20
N ALA A 62 2.23 0.60 1.90
CA ALA A 62 3.63 0.22 2.15
C ALA A 62 4.61 1.13 1.40
N ASP A 63 4.39 1.33 0.09
CA ASP A 63 5.14 2.26 -0.77
C ASP A 63 5.25 3.69 -0.20
N ARG A 64 4.25 4.09 0.60
CA ARG A 64 4.07 5.44 1.16
C ARG A 64 4.40 5.53 2.65
N SER A 65 5.14 4.53 3.16
CA SER A 65 5.47 4.39 4.57
C SER A 65 6.95 4.06 4.74
N ILE A 66 7.50 4.41 5.91
CA ILE A 66 8.81 3.91 6.35
C ILE A 66 8.57 2.62 7.15
N PRO A 67 8.97 1.43 6.66
CA PRO A 67 8.69 0.17 7.32
C PRO A 67 9.57 -0.03 8.56
N LEU A 68 8.97 -0.26 9.72
CA LEU A 68 9.67 -0.61 10.97
C LEU A 68 9.36 -2.07 11.35
N ARG A 69 10.13 -3.01 10.76
CA ARG A 69 9.94 -4.45 10.99
C ARG A 69 10.45 -4.86 12.38
N LEU A 70 9.53 -5.18 13.29
CA LEU A 70 9.87 -5.71 14.61
C LEU A 70 10.21 -7.21 14.52
N ARG A 71 11.34 -7.61 15.11
CA ARG A 71 11.76 -9.01 15.19
C ARG A 71 11.47 -9.61 16.57
N ARG A 72 11.23 -10.92 16.63
CA ARG A 72 11.10 -11.63 17.90
C ARG A 72 12.43 -11.63 18.64
N LYS A 73 12.39 -11.17 19.88
CA LYS A 73 13.54 -11.13 20.79
C LYS A 73 14.14 -12.53 21.00
N MET A 74 15.45 -12.67 20.88
CA MET A 74 16.15 -13.95 21.08
C MET A 74 16.40 -14.27 22.57
N THR A 75 16.57 -15.55 22.88
CA THR A 75 17.00 -16.02 24.21
C THR A 75 18.37 -15.44 24.55
N GLY A 76 18.47 -14.70 25.65
CA GLY A 76 19.72 -14.03 26.09
C GLY A 76 19.85 -12.57 25.64
N GLU A 77 19.07 -12.11 24.67
CA GLU A 77 19.04 -10.71 24.25
C GLU A 77 18.58 -9.81 25.42
N ARG A 78 19.21 -8.64 25.57
CA ARG A 78 18.89 -7.68 26.65
C ARG A 78 18.29 -6.43 26.04
N THR A 79 17.08 -6.08 26.49
CA THR A 79 16.33 -4.90 26.05
C THR A 79 15.96 -4.07 27.26
N VAL A 80 16.11 -2.75 27.17
CA VAL A 80 15.74 -1.82 28.26
C VAL A 80 14.23 -1.71 28.32
N LYS A 81 13.64 -1.97 29.50
CA LYS A 81 12.20 -1.85 29.72
C LYS A 81 11.83 -0.40 30.05
N ILE A 82 11.33 0.34 29.07
CA ILE A 82 10.92 1.75 29.24
C ILE A 82 9.59 1.95 29.98
N ARG A 83 8.89 0.89 30.39
CA ARG A 83 7.56 0.95 31.05
C ARG A 83 7.55 1.79 32.35
N HIS A 84 8.70 1.88 33.02
CA HIS A 84 8.88 2.67 34.26
C HIS A 84 10.05 3.65 34.11
N ALA A 85 10.34 4.11 32.88
CA ALA A 85 11.31 5.17 32.66
C ALA A 85 10.77 6.50 33.22
N ASP A 86 11.69 7.36 33.66
CA ASP A 86 11.37 8.62 34.34
C ASP A 86 10.56 9.58 33.45
N PRO A 87 9.34 9.99 33.86
CA PRO A 87 8.56 11.00 33.14
C PRO A 87 9.30 12.33 32.94
N ALA A 88 10.18 12.72 33.88
CA ALA A 88 10.93 13.98 33.76
C ALA A 88 11.95 13.92 32.61
N ALA A 89 12.61 12.78 32.40
CA ALA A 89 13.51 12.57 31.27
C ALA A 89 12.79 12.67 29.91
N PHE A 90 11.56 12.16 29.80
CA PHE A 90 10.74 12.35 28.60
C PHE A 90 10.28 13.80 28.40
N ALA A 91 9.91 14.50 29.48
CA ALA A 91 9.54 15.91 29.41
C ALA A 91 10.73 16.79 28.96
N GLU A 92 11.93 16.51 29.47
CA GLU A 92 13.17 17.18 29.05
C GLU A 92 13.49 16.90 27.57
N LEU A 93 13.38 15.64 27.12
CA LEU A 93 13.58 15.27 25.73
C LEU A 93 12.56 15.97 24.80
N ALA A 94 11.28 15.97 25.18
CA ALA A 94 10.24 16.68 24.42
C ALA A 94 10.51 18.18 24.33
N GLY A 95 10.96 18.81 25.43
CA GLY A 95 11.39 20.22 25.45
C GLY A 95 12.57 20.50 24.51
N LYS A 96 13.60 19.63 24.52
CA LYS A 96 14.74 19.73 23.60
C LYS A 96 14.33 19.58 22.14
N LEU A 97 13.48 18.61 21.81
CA LEU A 97 12.97 18.40 20.45
C LEU A 97 12.11 19.59 19.97
N ALA A 98 11.22 20.11 20.83
CA ALA A 98 10.42 21.28 20.51
C ALA A 98 11.29 22.53 20.28
N ARG A 99 12.32 22.74 21.12
CA ARG A 99 13.26 23.85 20.96
C ARG A 99 14.06 23.73 19.65
N PHE A 100 14.61 22.55 19.36
CA PHE A 100 15.30 22.29 18.10
C PHE A 100 14.40 22.57 16.89
N ALA A 101 13.15 22.09 16.90
CA ALA A 101 12.21 22.29 15.81
C ALA A 101 11.84 23.76 15.59
N ILE A 102 11.70 24.56 16.67
CA ILE A 102 11.43 25.99 16.58
C ILE A 102 12.63 26.74 16.00
N ASP A 103 13.83 26.50 16.53
CA ASP A 103 15.04 27.24 16.19
C ASP A 103 15.53 26.95 14.77
N ASN A 104 15.32 25.72 14.29
CA ASN A 104 15.83 25.24 13.01
C ASN A 104 14.76 25.11 11.91
N ARG A 105 13.51 25.53 12.17
CA ARG A 105 12.37 25.36 11.25
C ARG A 105 12.65 25.81 9.82
N ASP A 106 13.36 26.93 9.66
CA ASP A 106 13.60 27.55 8.36
C ASP A 106 14.79 26.85 7.67
N ALA A 107 15.81 26.42 8.41
CA ALA A 107 16.89 25.57 7.89
C ALA A 107 16.35 24.24 7.35
N VAL A 108 15.49 23.55 8.11
CA VAL A 108 14.84 22.29 7.68
C VAL A 108 13.93 22.53 6.47
N ARG A 109 13.22 23.66 6.41
CA ARG A 109 12.35 24.03 5.27
C ARG A 109 13.12 24.28 3.97
N PHE A 110 14.33 24.82 4.05
CA PHE A 110 15.18 25.13 2.90
C PHE A 110 16.18 24.02 2.55
N ALA A 111 16.43 23.07 3.44
CA ALA A 111 17.23 21.88 3.15
C ALA A 111 16.65 21.12 1.94
N ARG A 112 17.53 20.72 1.02
CA ARG A 112 17.21 19.89 -0.15
C ARG A 112 18.21 18.73 -0.16
N PRO A 113 18.01 17.73 0.72
CA PRO A 113 18.90 16.58 0.78
C PRO A 113 18.88 15.86 -0.56
N ALA A 114 20.05 15.40 -1.02
CA ALA A 114 20.11 14.55 -2.21
C ALA A 114 19.32 13.24 -1.96
N GLU A 115 18.68 12.71 -2.99
CA GLU A 115 18.00 11.42 -2.97
C GLU A 115 18.95 10.28 -2.52
N ILE A 116 18.36 9.15 -2.15
CA ILE A 116 19.08 7.93 -1.80
C ILE A 116 19.04 6.99 -2.99
N GLU A 117 20.22 6.71 -3.55
CA GLU A 117 20.39 5.73 -4.62
C GLU A 117 19.86 4.35 -4.18
N GLY A 118 19.09 3.70 -5.06
CA GLY A 118 18.49 2.38 -4.80
C GLY A 118 17.13 2.41 -4.09
N LEU A 119 16.67 3.56 -3.58
CA LEU A 119 15.28 3.73 -3.14
C LEU A 119 14.39 4.15 -4.32
N ASN A 120 13.11 3.74 -4.28
CA ASN A 120 12.10 4.23 -5.23
C ASN A 120 11.65 5.66 -4.86
N ASP A 121 11.02 6.35 -5.82
CA ASP A 121 10.57 7.75 -5.69
C ASP A 121 9.76 8.00 -4.41
N ARG A 122 8.80 7.12 -4.07
CA ARG A 122 7.93 7.29 -2.89
C ARG A 122 8.66 7.04 -1.58
N ALA A 123 9.63 6.13 -1.58
CA ALA A 123 10.51 5.95 -0.44
C ALA A 123 11.41 7.19 -0.26
N ASN A 124 11.93 7.77 -1.35
CA ASN A 124 12.66 9.03 -1.29
C ASN A 124 11.77 10.19 -0.78
N ASP A 125 10.53 10.33 -1.25
CA ASP A 125 9.53 11.29 -0.71
C ASP A 125 9.31 11.10 0.80
N CYS A 126 9.25 9.86 1.29
CA CYS A 126 9.12 9.56 2.71
C CYS A 126 10.36 9.95 3.53
N TRP A 127 11.55 9.80 2.96
CA TRP A 127 12.82 10.03 3.64
C TRP A 127 13.33 11.47 3.54
N GLU A 128 12.96 12.26 2.52
CA GLU A 128 13.38 13.67 2.35
C GLU A 128 13.21 14.49 3.64
N PRO A 129 12.06 14.46 4.36
CA PRO A 129 11.90 15.25 5.59
C PRO A 129 12.81 14.80 6.73
N LEU A 130 13.13 13.49 6.80
CA LEU A 130 14.03 12.95 7.82
C LEU A 130 15.50 13.26 7.51
N LEU A 131 15.87 13.22 6.23
CA LEU A 131 17.19 13.63 5.76
C LEU A 131 17.41 15.13 5.97
N ALA A 132 16.41 15.97 5.70
CA ALA A 132 16.47 17.40 5.96
C ALA A 132 16.70 17.71 7.46
N VAL A 133 16.01 16.99 8.36
CA VAL A 133 16.26 17.08 9.81
C VAL A 133 17.66 16.58 10.18
N ALA A 134 18.13 15.49 9.56
CA ALA A 134 19.44 14.90 9.83
C ALA A 134 20.60 15.80 9.36
N GLU A 135 20.49 16.42 8.19
CA GLU A 135 21.47 17.38 7.64
C GLU A 135 21.57 18.64 8.50
N VAL A 136 20.45 19.13 9.02
CA VAL A 136 20.41 20.26 9.96
C VAL A 136 20.92 19.89 11.36
N ALA A 137 20.70 18.66 11.82
CA ALA A 137 21.27 18.15 13.07
C ALA A 137 22.80 17.92 12.98
N GLY A 138 23.31 17.63 11.77
CA GLY A 138 24.73 17.50 11.48
C GLY A 138 25.41 16.29 12.12
N GLY A 139 26.74 16.31 12.15
CA GLY A 139 27.55 15.20 12.67
C GLY A 139 27.29 13.90 11.91
N ASP A 140 27.07 12.80 12.65
CA ASP A 140 26.78 11.49 12.07
C ASP A 140 25.34 11.31 11.55
N TRP A 141 24.41 12.21 11.90
CA TRP A 141 22.99 12.03 11.60
C TRP A 141 22.67 11.81 10.10
N PRO A 142 23.24 12.55 9.13
CA PRO A 142 22.96 12.33 7.71
C PRO A 142 23.36 10.93 7.24
N ARG A 143 24.54 10.46 7.70
CA ARG A 143 25.08 9.14 7.38
C ARG A 143 24.23 8.03 8.00
N LEU A 144 23.81 8.20 9.25
CA LEU A 144 22.95 7.25 9.95
C LEU A 144 21.55 7.18 9.33
N ALA A 145 20.95 8.32 8.96
CA ALA A 145 19.64 8.36 8.31
C ALA A 145 19.66 7.67 6.93
N ARG A 146 20.67 7.95 6.10
CA ARG A 146 20.84 7.28 4.79
C ARG A 146 21.07 5.78 4.95
N SER A 147 21.91 5.37 5.90
CA SER A 147 22.14 3.95 6.22
C SER A 147 20.86 3.25 6.72
N ALA A 148 20.06 3.93 7.56
CA ALA A 148 18.79 3.40 8.05
C ALA A 148 17.76 3.27 6.92
N ALA A 149 17.68 4.22 6.00
CA ALA A 149 16.79 4.15 4.84
C ALA A 149 17.12 2.95 3.93
N VAL A 150 18.39 2.81 3.53
CA VAL A 150 18.86 1.66 2.74
C VAL A 150 18.62 0.35 3.49
N THR A 151 18.84 0.31 4.81
CA THR A 151 18.57 -0.90 5.60
C THR A 151 17.08 -1.22 5.68
N LEU A 152 16.20 -0.25 5.94
CA LEU A 152 14.78 -0.50 6.15
C LEU A 152 14.03 -0.82 4.85
N HIS A 153 14.45 -0.26 3.70
CA HIS A 153 13.90 -0.63 2.40
C HIS A 153 14.61 -1.84 1.78
N GLY A 154 15.92 -2.01 1.98
CA GLY A 154 16.65 -3.23 1.61
C GLY A 154 16.19 -4.48 2.37
N LEU A 155 15.69 -4.33 3.60
CA LEU A 155 14.98 -5.38 4.35
C LEU A 155 13.58 -5.72 3.79
N GLU A 156 13.23 -5.30 2.57
CA GLU A 156 12.12 -5.91 1.80
C GLU A 156 12.43 -7.33 1.29
N GLU A 157 13.57 -7.92 1.67
CA GLU A 157 13.96 -9.31 1.37
C GLU A 157 13.15 -10.42 2.07
N ASP A 158 12.25 -10.10 3.02
CA ASP A 158 11.39 -11.11 3.70
C ASP A 158 10.20 -11.62 2.83
N ALA A 159 10.06 -11.16 1.58
CA ALA A 159 9.25 -11.82 0.53
C ALA A 159 10.13 -12.46 -0.57
N PRO A 160 11.26 -11.84 -0.99
CA PRO A 160 12.32 -12.46 -1.77
C PRO A 160 12.90 -13.76 -1.23
N SER A 161 13.01 -14.04 0.08
CA SER A 161 13.57 -15.33 0.54
C SER A 161 12.81 -16.52 -0.06
N ILE A 162 11.52 -16.69 0.26
CA ILE A 162 10.77 -17.86 -0.22
C ILE A 162 10.48 -17.82 -1.73
N GLY A 163 10.51 -16.63 -2.34
CA GLY A 163 10.39 -16.46 -3.78
C GLY A 163 11.66 -16.83 -4.54
N ALA A 164 12.83 -16.43 -4.05
CA ALA A 164 14.14 -16.74 -4.60
C ALA A 164 14.53 -18.20 -4.29
N GLU A 165 14.22 -18.72 -3.10
CA GLU A 165 14.29 -20.16 -2.79
C GLU A 165 13.46 -20.97 -3.81
N LEU A 166 12.22 -20.54 -4.09
CA LEU A 166 11.39 -21.19 -5.12
C LEU A 166 12.03 -21.10 -6.52
N LEU A 167 12.57 -19.94 -6.90
CA LEU A 167 13.26 -19.78 -8.18
C LEU A 167 14.54 -20.63 -8.24
N ALA A 168 15.27 -20.78 -7.13
CA ALA A 168 16.46 -21.62 -7.04
C ALA A 168 16.11 -23.10 -7.21
N SER A 169 15.14 -23.62 -6.45
CA SER A 169 14.66 -24.99 -6.61
C SER A 169 14.03 -25.24 -8.00
N ILE A 170 13.41 -24.24 -8.64
CA ILE A 170 12.93 -24.36 -10.03
C ILE A 170 14.09 -24.39 -11.03
N ARG A 171 15.15 -23.60 -10.83
CA ARG A 171 16.37 -23.65 -11.65
C ARG A 171 16.99 -25.04 -11.58
N GLU A 172 17.12 -25.58 -10.36
CA GLU A 172 17.60 -26.93 -10.11
C GLU A 172 16.68 -28.02 -10.70
N ALA A 173 15.35 -27.83 -10.67
CA ALA A 173 14.42 -28.73 -11.35
C ALA A 173 14.61 -28.76 -12.88
N PHE A 174 14.92 -27.63 -13.52
CA PHE A 174 15.28 -27.60 -14.95
C PHE A 174 16.66 -28.23 -15.21
N ASP A 175 17.65 -27.99 -14.35
CA ASP A 175 19.02 -28.50 -14.48
C ASP A 175 19.11 -30.02 -14.27
N SER A 176 18.46 -30.54 -13.23
CA SER A 176 18.41 -31.98 -12.89
C SER A 176 17.69 -32.80 -13.96
N LYS A 177 16.54 -32.32 -14.47
CA LYS A 177 15.78 -32.98 -15.54
C LYS A 177 16.34 -32.68 -16.95
N ARG A 178 17.37 -31.82 -17.06
CA ARG A 178 18.09 -31.45 -18.31
C ARG A 178 17.17 -31.07 -19.48
N THR A 179 16.23 -30.16 -19.23
CA THR A 179 15.23 -29.72 -20.21
C THR A 179 14.98 -28.22 -20.11
N ASP A 180 14.61 -27.59 -21.24
CA ASP A 180 14.17 -26.19 -21.29
C ASP A 180 12.65 -26.04 -21.10
N HIS A 181 11.91 -27.13 -20.91
CA HIS A 181 10.47 -27.11 -20.69
C HIS A 181 10.00 -28.23 -19.77
N LEU A 182 9.17 -27.88 -18.77
CA LEU A 182 8.66 -28.78 -17.74
C LEU A 182 7.13 -28.63 -17.61
N PRO A 183 6.36 -29.73 -17.66
CA PRO A 183 4.96 -29.73 -17.24
C PRO A 183 4.82 -29.29 -15.78
N THR A 184 3.70 -28.63 -15.44
CA THR A 184 3.46 -28.18 -14.07
C THR A 184 3.46 -29.34 -13.05
N ALA A 185 3.01 -30.54 -13.46
CA ALA A 185 3.09 -31.74 -12.63
C ALA A 185 4.55 -32.16 -12.35
N ALA A 186 5.35 -32.35 -13.41
CA ALA A 186 6.76 -32.73 -13.29
C ALA A 186 7.62 -31.69 -12.55
N MET A 187 7.27 -30.40 -12.64
CA MET A 187 7.91 -29.35 -11.85
C MET A 187 7.56 -29.47 -10.35
N LEU A 188 6.31 -29.76 -9.99
CA LEU A 188 5.93 -29.98 -8.60
C LEU A 188 6.50 -31.27 -8.02
N GLU A 189 6.61 -32.32 -8.84
CA GLU A 189 7.31 -33.57 -8.48
C GLU A 189 8.79 -33.27 -8.16
N ALA A 190 9.50 -32.57 -9.06
CA ALA A 190 10.90 -32.20 -8.82
C ALA A 190 11.09 -31.29 -7.60
N LEU A 191 10.17 -30.35 -7.35
CA LEU A 191 10.20 -29.51 -6.15
C LEU A 191 9.93 -30.32 -4.86
N ALA A 192 9.23 -31.44 -4.94
CA ALA A 192 8.93 -32.32 -3.80
C ALA A 192 9.92 -33.48 -3.62
N GLU A 193 10.88 -33.66 -4.55
CA GLU A 193 12.01 -34.60 -4.41
C GLU A 193 13.08 -34.07 -3.43
N ASP A 194 13.10 -32.76 -3.18
CA ASP A 194 13.93 -32.11 -2.16
C ASP A 194 13.22 -32.14 -0.79
N GLU A 195 13.72 -32.99 0.12
CA GLU A 195 13.19 -33.14 1.48
C GLU A 195 13.65 -32.02 2.45
N GLU A 196 14.70 -31.26 2.12
CA GLU A 196 15.15 -30.11 2.91
C GLU A 196 14.33 -28.85 2.58
N ALA A 197 13.84 -28.74 1.35
CA ALA A 197 13.01 -27.63 0.91
C ALA A 197 11.53 -27.71 1.39
N PRO A 198 10.86 -26.56 1.60
CA PRO A 198 9.51 -26.52 2.19
C PRO A 198 8.37 -26.98 1.26
N TRP A 199 8.67 -27.33 0.00
CA TRP A 199 7.66 -27.53 -1.06
C TRP A 199 6.79 -28.78 -0.84
N ALA A 200 7.35 -29.85 -0.27
CA ALA A 200 6.63 -31.09 0.04
C ALA A 200 5.64 -30.94 1.23
N ALA A 201 5.90 -30.02 2.15
CA ALA A 201 5.09 -29.79 3.36
C ALA A 201 4.31 -28.45 3.35
N TRP A 202 4.38 -27.72 2.24
CA TRP A 202 4.02 -26.31 2.05
C TRP A 202 2.76 -25.79 2.75
N ASN A 203 1.65 -26.54 2.71
CA ASN A 203 0.39 -26.09 3.32
C ASN A 203 -0.13 -27.10 4.35
N ARG A 204 0.19 -26.87 5.63
CA ARG A 204 -0.18 -27.76 6.75
C ARG A 204 0.28 -29.21 6.53
N GLY A 205 1.53 -29.39 6.06
CA GLY A 205 2.10 -30.70 5.77
C GLY A 205 1.64 -31.30 4.44
N LYS A 206 1.02 -30.52 3.55
CA LYS A 206 0.64 -30.96 2.19
C LYS A 206 1.55 -30.34 1.13
N PRO A 207 1.88 -31.08 0.05
CA PRO A 207 2.65 -30.55 -1.06
C PRO A 207 2.02 -29.32 -1.72
N MET A 208 2.87 -28.47 -2.27
CA MET A 208 2.45 -27.31 -3.05
C MET A 208 1.58 -27.72 -4.26
N THR A 209 0.47 -27.00 -4.46
CA THR A 209 -0.47 -27.27 -5.55
C THR A 209 -0.16 -26.45 -6.82
N PRO A 210 -0.63 -26.87 -8.01
CA PRO A 210 -0.48 -26.10 -9.26
C PRO A 210 -0.99 -24.67 -9.18
N HIS A 211 -2.07 -24.43 -8.43
CA HIS A 211 -2.63 -23.09 -8.24
C HIS A 211 -1.74 -22.21 -7.34
N GLN A 212 -1.16 -22.77 -6.28
CA GLN A 212 -0.22 -22.05 -5.41
C GLN A 212 1.06 -21.69 -6.16
N LEU A 213 1.63 -22.64 -6.91
CA LEU A 213 2.80 -22.41 -7.76
C LEU A 213 2.53 -21.31 -8.80
N ALA A 214 1.41 -21.40 -9.53
CA ALA A 214 1.04 -20.38 -10.52
C ALA A 214 0.77 -19.00 -9.89
N LYS A 215 0.19 -18.95 -8.68
CA LYS A 215 0.00 -17.69 -7.94
C LYS A 215 1.34 -17.06 -7.56
N ARG A 216 2.27 -17.82 -6.98
CA ARG A 216 3.61 -17.34 -6.63
C ARG A 216 4.39 -16.89 -7.86
N LEU A 217 4.42 -17.69 -8.91
CA LEU A 217 5.11 -17.33 -10.15
C LEU A 217 4.52 -16.09 -10.84
N SER A 218 3.23 -15.80 -10.64
CA SER A 218 2.62 -14.56 -11.16
C SER A 218 3.13 -13.29 -10.48
N GLU A 219 3.69 -13.38 -9.26
CA GLU A 219 4.37 -12.27 -8.57
C GLU A 219 5.64 -11.85 -9.34
N PHE A 220 6.27 -12.78 -10.09
CA PHE A 220 7.40 -12.55 -11.01
C PHE A 220 6.97 -12.33 -12.47
N GLY A 221 5.67 -12.17 -12.75
CA GLY A 221 5.12 -12.07 -14.11
C GLY A 221 5.05 -13.40 -14.89
N ILE A 222 5.54 -14.50 -14.31
CA ILE A 222 5.64 -15.81 -14.96
C ILE A 222 4.28 -16.53 -14.93
N LYS A 223 3.85 -17.07 -16.07
CA LYS A 223 2.54 -17.74 -16.23
C LYS A 223 2.67 -19.07 -16.99
N PRO A 224 1.89 -20.10 -16.61
CA PRO A 224 1.98 -21.42 -17.25
C PRO A 224 1.47 -21.37 -18.70
N GLY A 225 2.39 -21.64 -19.63
CA GLY A 225 2.11 -21.81 -21.06
C GLY A 225 1.49 -23.16 -21.39
N THR A 226 1.03 -23.32 -22.63
CA THR A 226 0.77 -24.65 -23.19
C THR A 226 2.06 -25.15 -23.84
N ILE A 227 2.60 -26.25 -23.33
CA ILE A 227 3.80 -26.89 -23.88
C ILE A 227 3.44 -28.25 -24.50
N ARG A 228 4.24 -28.70 -25.46
CA ARG A 228 4.07 -30.00 -26.13
C ARG A 228 5.15 -30.96 -25.64
N VAL A 229 4.73 -32.10 -25.13
CA VAL A 229 5.62 -33.16 -24.63
C VAL A 229 5.32 -34.42 -25.43
N GLY A 230 6.20 -34.72 -26.39
CA GLY A 230 5.95 -35.72 -27.42
C GLY A 230 4.66 -35.44 -28.18
N ILE A 231 3.69 -36.35 -28.05
CA ILE A 231 2.40 -36.30 -28.77
C ILE A 231 1.34 -35.46 -28.02
N ARG A 232 1.49 -35.27 -26.70
CA ARG A 232 0.49 -34.62 -25.83
C ARG A 232 0.83 -33.14 -25.59
N THR A 233 -0.20 -32.35 -25.29
CA THR A 233 -0.06 -30.96 -24.82
C THR A 233 -0.44 -30.86 -23.35
N ALA A 234 0.37 -30.15 -22.56
CA ALA A 234 0.18 -29.95 -21.13
C ALA A 234 0.32 -28.47 -20.77
N LYS A 235 -0.16 -28.09 -19.58
CA LYS A 235 0.26 -26.83 -18.95
C LYS A 235 1.62 -27.02 -18.28
N GLY A 236 2.46 -26.01 -18.42
CA GLY A 236 3.84 -26.07 -17.97
C GLY A 236 4.58 -24.77 -18.20
N TYR A 237 5.88 -24.85 -17.98
CA TYR A 237 6.79 -23.72 -17.90
C TYR A 237 7.96 -23.96 -18.84
N ARG A 238 8.46 -22.91 -19.47
CA ARG A 238 9.70 -22.93 -20.25
C ARG A 238 10.78 -22.14 -19.52
N ARG A 239 12.02 -22.62 -19.56
CA ARG A 239 13.17 -22.00 -18.89
C ARG A 239 13.37 -20.53 -19.30
N GLU A 240 13.11 -20.21 -20.57
CA GLU A 240 13.14 -18.83 -21.11
C GLU A 240 12.22 -17.84 -20.36
N GLN A 241 11.14 -18.31 -19.73
CA GLN A 241 10.24 -17.46 -18.95
C GLN A 241 10.85 -17.03 -17.61
N PHE A 242 11.91 -17.72 -17.17
CA PHE A 242 12.54 -17.52 -15.86
C PHE A 242 13.87 -16.78 -15.97
N THR A 243 14.42 -16.56 -17.18
CA THR A 243 15.73 -15.91 -17.36
C THR A 243 15.83 -14.58 -16.61
N GLU A 244 14.89 -13.66 -16.83
CA GLU A 244 14.86 -12.37 -16.11
C GLU A 244 14.75 -12.54 -14.58
N ALA A 245 13.96 -13.51 -14.11
CA ALA A 245 13.80 -13.78 -12.68
C ALA A 245 15.04 -14.44 -12.06
N PHE A 246 15.71 -15.34 -12.77
CA PHE A 246 16.97 -15.94 -12.33
C PHE A 246 18.08 -14.88 -12.28
N ASP A 247 18.20 -14.05 -13.31
CA ASP A 247 19.21 -13.00 -13.39
C ASP A 247 18.97 -11.90 -12.32
N ARG A 248 17.70 -11.59 -12.01
CA ARG A 248 17.34 -10.59 -10.99
C ARG A 248 17.41 -11.09 -9.56
N TYR A 249 17.00 -12.32 -9.27
CA TYR A 249 16.82 -12.82 -7.90
C TYR A 249 17.80 -13.93 -7.48
N LEU A 250 18.59 -14.49 -8.41
CA LEU A 250 19.58 -15.55 -8.12
C LEU A 250 21.02 -15.16 -8.49
N SER A 251 21.26 -13.91 -8.86
CA SER A 251 22.59 -13.31 -9.04
C SER A 251 23.08 -12.69 -7.74
N ALA A 252 24.38 -12.82 -7.46
CA ALA A 252 24.96 -12.34 -6.20
C ALA A 252 25.06 -10.80 -6.06
N ASP A 253 24.84 -10.05 -7.15
CA ASP A 253 25.20 -8.62 -7.26
C ASP A 253 24.04 -7.70 -7.73
N THR A 254 22.78 -8.15 -7.80
CA THR A 254 21.67 -7.35 -8.38
C THR A 254 20.87 -6.57 -7.32
N PRO A 255 20.84 -5.22 -7.34
CA PRO A 255 19.89 -4.43 -6.55
C PRO A 255 18.48 -4.55 -7.13
N ALA A 256 17.51 -4.99 -6.32
CA ALA A 256 16.18 -5.33 -6.80
C ALA A 256 15.24 -4.12 -6.96
N THR A 257 15.32 -3.41 -8.09
CA THR A 257 14.35 -2.35 -8.45
C THR A 257 13.08 -2.97 -9.07
N SER A 258 11.93 -2.81 -8.42
CA SER A 258 10.62 -3.22 -8.96
C SER A 258 9.79 -2.00 -9.41
N VAL A 259 9.61 -1.85 -10.72
CA VAL A 259 8.78 -0.78 -11.30
C VAL A 259 7.35 -1.31 -11.49
N THR A 260 6.41 -0.86 -10.65
CA THR A 260 4.98 -1.18 -10.83
C THR A 260 4.31 -0.09 -11.68
N PRO A 261 3.63 -0.42 -12.80
CA PRO A 261 2.96 0.58 -13.62
C PRO A 261 1.77 1.22 -12.87
N SER A 262 1.63 2.53 -13.01
CA SER A 262 0.57 3.30 -12.36
C SER A 262 -0.83 2.79 -12.74
N GLN A 263 -1.64 2.41 -11.76
CA GLN A 263 -3.04 2.11 -12.02
C GLN A 263 -3.83 3.40 -12.28
N PRO A 264 -4.71 3.44 -13.30
CA PRO A 264 -5.55 4.60 -13.56
C PRO A 264 -6.53 4.79 -12.41
N ASN A 265 -6.49 5.97 -11.78
CA ASN A 265 -7.36 6.33 -10.68
C ASN A 265 -8.81 6.42 -11.18
N SER A 266 -9.69 5.51 -10.73
CA SER A 266 -11.07 5.39 -11.21
C SER A 266 -12.04 6.43 -10.62
N HIS A 267 -11.57 7.32 -9.75
CA HIS A 267 -12.30 8.54 -9.42
C HIS A 267 -12.12 9.58 -10.53
N ARG A 268 -13.15 9.69 -11.39
CA ARG A 268 -13.35 10.83 -12.29
C ARG A 268 -13.12 12.13 -11.52
N ALA A 269 -12.08 12.88 -11.90
CA ALA A 269 -11.91 14.24 -11.44
C ALA A 269 -13.13 15.06 -11.86
N PHE A 270 -13.82 15.67 -10.88
CA PHE A 270 -14.85 16.65 -11.14
C PHE A 270 -14.16 17.98 -11.49
N SER A 271 -13.75 18.11 -12.75
CA SER A 271 -13.29 19.38 -13.31
C SER A 271 -14.51 20.24 -13.59
N ASP A 272 -14.72 21.26 -12.75
CA ASP A 272 -15.07 22.64 -13.14
C ASP A 272 -15.70 23.38 -11.95
N ILE A 273 -14.89 24.17 -11.25
CA ILE A 273 -15.35 25.37 -10.53
C ILE A 273 -14.39 26.48 -10.92
N GLY A 274 -14.85 27.35 -11.82
CA GLY A 274 -14.03 28.43 -12.37
C GLY A 274 -13.61 29.45 -11.31
N SER A 275 -12.39 29.98 -11.45
CA SER A 275 -11.91 31.12 -10.69
C SER A 275 -12.67 32.38 -11.10
N VAL A 276 -13.20 33.12 -10.12
CA VAL A 276 -13.66 34.50 -10.32
C VAL A 276 -13.20 35.35 -9.15
N THR A 277 -12.42 36.38 -9.44
CA THR A 277 -12.14 37.46 -8.49
C THR A 277 -12.22 38.81 -9.21
N ILE A 278 -12.90 39.77 -8.56
CA ILE A 278 -12.89 41.24 -8.77
C ILE A 278 -13.75 41.84 -9.91
N ALA A 279 -14.99 42.19 -9.52
CA ALA A 279 -15.70 43.49 -9.64
C ALA A 279 -15.77 44.30 -10.95
N ALA A 280 -17.00 44.70 -11.33
CA ALA A 280 -17.48 46.11 -11.29
C ALA A 280 -19.02 46.24 -11.47
N ASN A 281 -19.59 47.37 -11.05
CA ASN A 281 -21.01 47.75 -11.09
C ASN A 281 -21.70 47.65 -12.47
N VAL A 282 -22.98 47.22 -12.49
CA VAL A 282 -24.11 47.97 -13.12
C VAL A 282 -25.43 47.68 -12.36
N THR A 283 -26.25 48.71 -12.15
CA THR A 283 -27.59 48.64 -11.52
C THR A 283 -28.69 48.27 -12.53
N GLY A 284 -29.61 47.35 -12.18
CA GLY A 284 -30.83 47.08 -12.96
C GLY A 284 -31.94 46.43 -12.13
N LYS A 285 -33.16 46.98 -12.15
CA LYS A 285 -34.33 46.45 -11.41
C LYS A 285 -35.10 45.41 -12.24
N LYS A 286 -35.63 44.39 -11.53
CA LYS A 286 -36.89 43.61 -11.69
C LYS A 286 -37.76 43.84 -12.96
N PRO A 287 -38.47 42.80 -13.48
CA PRO A 287 -39.48 42.08 -12.68
C PRO A 287 -39.62 40.54 -12.89
N LEU A 288 -40.54 39.98 -12.10
CA LEU A 288 -41.05 38.59 -12.16
C LEU A 288 -42.21 38.47 -13.16
N GLN A 289 -42.33 37.34 -13.87
CA GLN A 289 -43.52 36.69 -14.47
C GLN A 289 -43.05 35.66 -15.52
N ALA A 290 -43.76 34.58 -15.91
CA ALA A 290 -44.91 33.87 -15.35
C ALA A 290 -44.92 32.41 -15.90
N ASN A 291 -45.68 31.51 -15.27
CA ASN A 291 -45.97 30.17 -15.85
C ASN A 291 -46.79 30.30 -17.15
N ASN A 292 -46.67 29.30 -18.04
CA ASN A 292 -47.75 28.92 -18.95
C ASN A 292 -47.79 27.39 -19.14
N TYR A 293 -48.98 26.92 -19.54
CA TYR A 293 -49.47 25.54 -19.44
C TYR A 293 -49.24 24.70 -20.70
N GLU A 294 -49.71 23.44 -20.63
CA GLU A 294 -49.96 22.43 -21.69
C GLU A 294 -48.91 21.28 -21.78
N ALA A 295 -49.30 20.00 -21.92
CA ALA A 295 -50.60 19.37 -21.71
C ALA A 295 -50.44 17.86 -21.37
N CYS A 296 -51.43 17.37 -20.61
CA CYS A 296 -51.99 16.03 -20.50
C CYS A 296 -51.44 14.87 -21.37
N ASP A 297 -51.28 13.71 -20.75
CA ASP A 297 -52.11 12.55 -21.14
C ASP A 297 -52.41 11.61 -19.95
N VAL A 298 -53.48 10.81 -20.06
CA VAL A 298 -54.21 10.20 -18.94
C VAL A 298 -54.28 8.67 -19.03
N VAL A 299 -54.12 7.96 -17.89
CA VAL A 299 -54.71 6.62 -17.69
C VAL A 299 -55.29 6.46 -16.27
N THR A 300 -56.58 6.13 -16.20
CA THR A 300 -57.43 5.80 -15.03
C THR A 300 -57.33 4.29 -14.70
N ASP A 301 -57.80 3.67 -13.59
CA ASP A 301 -58.71 3.93 -12.45
C ASP A 301 -58.37 2.80 -11.40
N ARG A 302 -58.33 2.90 -10.05
CA ARG A 302 -59.46 3.04 -9.09
C ARG A 302 -59.02 3.03 -7.61
N SER A 303 -59.71 3.85 -6.81
CA SER A 303 -60.39 3.55 -5.53
C SER A 303 -59.81 2.60 -4.46
N GLY A 304 -59.63 3.12 -3.23
CA GLY A 304 -59.51 2.33 -1.98
C GLY A 304 -59.57 3.22 -0.74
N VAL A 305 -60.65 3.14 0.05
CA VAL A 305 -61.01 4.12 1.12
C VAL A 305 -60.41 3.79 2.49
N GLN A 306 -60.13 4.87 3.24
CA GLN A 306 -59.98 5.02 4.70
C GLN A 306 -60.27 3.83 5.63
N SER A 307 -59.47 3.70 6.70
CA SER A 307 -59.96 3.82 8.08
C SER A 307 -58.83 4.23 9.03
N ALA A 308 -59.19 4.68 10.23
CA ALA A 308 -58.29 5.34 11.20
C ALA A 308 -58.07 4.50 12.47
N ASP A 309 -57.25 5.06 13.37
CA ASP A 309 -57.08 4.74 14.79
C ASP A 309 -56.42 3.41 15.18
N GLN A 310 -55.25 3.52 15.83
CA GLN A 310 -55.16 3.19 17.26
C GLN A 310 -53.98 3.89 17.94
N THR A 311 -54.27 4.43 19.13
CA THR A 311 -53.34 5.06 20.08
C THR A 311 -52.69 4.04 21.03
N ALA A 312 -51.72 4.54 21.83
CA ALA A 312 -51.10 3.87 22.99
C ALA A 312 -49.99 2.83 22.65
N GLU A 313 -48.94 2.63 23.46
CA GLU A 313 -48.52 3.33 24.69
C GLU A 313 -46.99 3.20 24.92
N TYR A 314 -46.48 3.80 25.99
CA TYR A 314 -45.09 3.73 26.44
C TYR A 314 -44.60 2.29 26.71
N PHE A 315 -43.44 1.91 26.17
CA PHE A 315 -42.19 1.67 26.94
C PHE A 315 -40.96 1.50 26.03
#